data_AF-A0A357CL34-F1
#
_entry.id   AF-A0A357CL34-F1
#
_cell.length_a   1.000
_cell.length_b   1.000
_cell.length_c   1.000
_cell.angle_alpha   90.00
_cell.angle_beta   90.00
_cell.angle_gamma   90.00
#
_symmetry.space_group_name_H-M   'P 1'
#
loop_
_entity.id
_entity.type
_entity.pdbx_description
1 polymer ?
#
loop_
_entity_poly.entity_id
_entity_poly.type
_entity_poly.pdbx_seq_one_letter_code
_entity_poly.pdbx_strand_id
1 'polypeptide(L)'
;MVRLFDQGAKAFSTLAERSNGQGPYSLASEVGEAAKSLGEIARHWASEPSKFVAAQNELFQSYADLWGRSFRRFLGEEVEPVAVPEPGDNRFKDPDWSNGQFFDFWKQAYLITSRWAEDLTRNTEGVDEKTRKRALFYLNQMLAAASPSNFPLTNPEVVRTTLATNAENLVQGMTHFVEDLQQSKELLRISQTDLSAFEIGRNLAVTQGKVVFQNELIQLIQYAPTTGEVYERPLLIVPPWINKYYIL
;
A
#
# COMPACT_ATOMS: atom_id res chain seq x y z
N MET A 1 16.43 -4.47 -21.24
CA MET A 1 17.34 -3.45 -20.67
C MET A 1 17.17 -2.09 -21.33
N VAL A 2 17.51 -1.89 -22.62
CA VAL A 2 17.38 -0.57 -23.30
C VAL A 2 15.98 0.04 -23.18
N ARG A 3 14.92 -0.73 -23.47
CA ARG A 3 13.52 -0.27 -23.32
C ARG A 3 13.14 0.14 -21.89
N LEU A 4 13.70 -0.53 -20.88
CA LEU A 4 13.45 -0.22 -19.48
C LEU A 4 14.11 1.11 -19.11
N PHE A 5 15.34 1.35 -19.59
CA PHE A 5 16.02 2.63 -19.43
C PHE A 5 15.27 3.76 -20.10
N ASP A 6 14.80 3.57 -21.34
CA ASP A 6 14.05 4.59 -22.07
C ASP A 6 12.74 4.97 -21.35
N GLN A 7 11.99 3.98 -20.86
CA GLN A 7 10.76 4.24 -20.11
C GLN A 7 11.03 4.83 -18.72
N GLY A 8 12.10 4.41 -18.06
CA GLY A 8 12.54 4.99 -16.78
C GLY A 8 12.94 6.46 -16.92
N ALA A 9 13.63 6.83 -18.00
CA ALA A 9 13.98 8.21 -18.29
C ALA A 9 12.73 9.09 -18.51
N LYS A 10 11.72 8.59 -19.25
CA LYS A 10 10.44 9.27 -19.45
C LYS A 10 9.67 9.46 -18.15
N ALA A 11 9.58 8.41 -17.33
CA ALA A 11 8.92 8.48 -16.03
C ALA A 11 9.58 9.54 -15.13
N PHE A 12 10.91 9.56 -15.08
CA PHE A 12 11.68 10.53 -14.31
C PHE A 12 11.44 11.97 -14.79
N SER A 13 11.49 12.23 -16.10
CA SER A 13 11.22 13.57 -16.64
C SER A 13 9.82 14.06 -16.29
N THR A 14 8.80 13.20 -16.45
CA THR A 14 7.41 13.55 -16.13
C THR A 14 7.20 13.78 -14.63
N LEU A 15 7.92 13.07 -13.76
CA LEU A 15 7.87 13.27 -12.31
C LEU A 15 8.58 14.57 -11.90
N ALA A 16 9.73 14.88 -12.51
CA ALA A 16 10.48 16.10 -12.23
C ALA A 16 9.68 17.37 -12.57
N GLU A 17 8.95 17.35 -13.69
CA GLU A 17 8.04 18.43 -14.11
C GLU A 17 6.86 18.63 -13.14
N ARG A 18 6.51 17.60 -12.35
CA ARG A 18 5.35 17.61 -11.44
C ARG A 18 5.62 18.04 -10.01
N SER A 19 6.89 18.14 -9.58
CA SER A 19 7.22 18.28 -8.15
C SER A 19 6.84 19.62 -7.48
N ASN A 20 6.03 20.46 -8.13
CA ASN A 20 5.65 21.80 -7.64
C ASN A 20 4.31 21.87 -6.87
N GLY A 21 3.90 20.82 -6.17
CA GLY A 21 2.68 20.82 -5.36
C GLY A 21 2.84 21.58 -4.04
N GLN A 22 2.68 22.91 -4.04
CA GLN A 22 2.54 23.71 -2.82
C GLN A 22 1.09 23.63 -2.30
N GLY A 23 0.83 22.73 -1.35
CA GLY A 23 -0.47 22.59 -0.69
C GLY A 23 -0.33 22.14 0.77
N PRO A 24 -1.39 22.25 1.59
CA PRO A 24 -1.36 21.89 3.01
C PRO A 24 -1.11 20.39 3.29
N TYR A 25 -1.21 19.54 2.25
CA TYR A 25 -0.87 18.11 2.28
C TYR A 25 0.30 17.77 1.34
N SER A 26 1.20 18.73 1.13
CA SER A 26 2.41 18.50 0.34
C SER A 26 3.33 17.46 0.98
N LEU A 27 4.13 16.78 0.17
CA LEU A 27 5.19 15.88 0.69
C LEU A 27 6.09 16.59 1.71
N ALA A 28 6.39 17.87 1.50
CA ALA A 28 7.23 18.64 2.41
C ALA A 28 6.57 18.86 3.78
N SER A 29 5.26 19.16 3.84
CA SER A 29 4.55 19.33 5.11
C SER A 29 4.40 18.02 5.86
N GLU A 30 4.07 16.93 5.18
CA GLU A 30 3.98 15.58 5.76
C GLU A 30 5.34 15.11 6.31
N VAL A 31 6.42 15.32 5.55
CA VAL A 31 7.80 15.01 6.01
C VAL A 31 8.17 15.87 7.22
N GLY A 32 7.80 17.15 7.22
CA GLY A 32 8.03 18.04 8.36
C GLY A 32 7.30 17.58 9.63
N GLU A 33 6.04 17.15 9.51
CA GLU A 33 5.27 16.60 10.63
C GLU A 33 5.83 15.27 11.14
N ALA A 34 6.22 14.37 10.23
CA ALA A 34 6.88 13.12 10.56
C ALA A 34 8.18 13.38 11.35
N ALA A 35 9.03 14.28 10.84
CA ALA A 35 10.28 14.66 11.49
C ALA A 35 10.06 15.25 12.89
N LYS A 36 9.02 16.09 13.06
CA LYS A 36 8.70 16.67 14.37
C LYS A 36 8.27 15.60 15.37
N SER A 37 7.31 14.76 14.99
CA SER A 37 6.73 13.74 15.89
C SER A 37 7.75 12.65 16.25
N LEU A 38 8.47 12.11 15.27
CA LEU A 38 9.54 11.12 15.51
C LEU A 38 10.71 11.74 16.26
N GLY A 39 11.03 13.02 15.99
CA GLY A 39 12.08 13.74 16.68
C GLY A 39 11.79 14.00 18.17
N GLU A 40 10.52 14.07 18.57
CA GLU A 40 10.12 14.16 19.98
C GLU A 40 10.32 12.81 20.69
N ILE A 41 9.96 11.70 20.05
CA ILE A 41 10.25 10.33 20.53
C ILE A 41 11.76 10.12 20.67
N ALA A 42 12.53 10.46 19.62
CA ALA A 42 13.99 10.30 19.62
C ALA A 42 14.67 11.11 20.73
N ARG A 43 14.21 12.35 20.98
CA ARG A 43 14.71 13.19 22.09
C ARG A 43 14.41 12.58 23.46
N HIS A 44 13.24 11.98 23.63
CA HIS A 44 12.89 11.31 24.87
C HIS A 44 13.82 10.12 25.14
N TRP A 45 14.00 9.23 24.16
CA TRP A 45 14.91 8.08 24.30
C TRP A 45 16.38 8.49 24.49
N ALA A 46 16.81 9.61 23.89
CA ALA A 46 18.13 10.17 24.16
C ALA A 46 18.31 10.65 25.61
N SER A 47 17.23 11.04 26.29
CA SER A 47 17.25 11.42 27.71
C SER A 47 17.21 10.23 28.68
N GLU A 48 16.95 9.01 28.19
CA GLU A 48 16.95 7.77 28.96
C GLU A 48 17.98 6.75 28.41
N PRO A 49 19.31 7.01 28.51
CA PRO A 49 20.34 6.19 27.86
C PRO A 49 20.32 4.71 28.25
N SER A 50 19.97 4.39 29.50
CA SER A 50 19.93 3.00 30.00
C SER A 50 18.83 2.18 29.32
N LYS A 51 17.62 2.73 29.22
CA LYS A 51 16.49 2.10 28.52
C LYS A 51 16.79 1.98 27.02
N PHE A 52 17.38 3.02 26.42
CA PHE A 52 17.75 2.98 25.00
C PHE A 52 18.78 1.89 24.68
N VAL A 53 19.83 1.75 25.51
CA VAL A 53 20.83 0.68 25.37
C VAL A 53 20.19 -0.70 25.56
N ALA A 54 19.26 -0.86 26.50
CA ALA A 54 18.53 -2.11 26.68
C ALA A 54 17.72 -2.47 25.42
N ALA A 55 17.00 -1.51 24.84
CA ALA A 55 16.25 -1.70 23.60
C ALA A 55 17.17 -2.01 22.40
N GLN A 56 18.35 -1.38 22.31
CA GLN A 56 19.33 -1.70 21.28
C GLN A 56 19.90 -3.11 21.43
N ASN A 57 20.15 -3.56 22.66
CA ASN A 57 20.64 -4.90 22.94
C ASN A 57 19.62 -5.96 22.51
N GLU A 58 18.32 -5.74 22.76
CA GLU A 58 17.24 -6.63 22.31
C GLU A 58 17.22 -6.76 20.78
N LEU A 59 17.37 -5.64 20.06
CA LEU A 59 17.48 -5.64 18.60
C LEU A 59 18.71 -6.43 18.14
N PHE A 60 19.86 -6.19 18.77
CA PHE A 60 21.12 -6.89 18.44
C PHE A 60 21.01 -8.40 18.67
N GLN A 61 20.39 -8.81 19.78
CA GLN A 61 20.12 -10.22 20.08
C GLN A 61 19.19 -10.84 19.03
N SER A 62 18.11 -10.15 18.67
CA SER A 62 17.18 -10.60 17.63
C SER A 62 17.87 -10.79 16.27
N TYR A 63 18.79 -9.89 15.90
CA TYR A 63 19.59 -10.04 14.69
C TYR A 63 20.62 -11.17 14.79
N ALA A 64 21.29 -11.34 15.93
CA ALA A 64 22.22 -12.44 16.15
C ALA A 64 21.51 -13.80 16.04
N ASP A 65 20.31 -13.90 16.61
CA ASP A 65 19.43 -15.06 16.47
C ASP A 65 19.03 -15.28 15.02
N LEU A 66 18.63 -14.22 14.29
CA LEU A 66 18.28 -14.32 12.87
C LEU A 66 19.46 -14.85 12.05
N TRP A 67 20.66 -14.31 12.25
CA TRP A 67 21.87 -14.78 11.58
C TRP A 67 22.18 -16.24 11.92
N GLY A 68 22.15 -16.62 13.20
CA GLY A 68 22.43 -17.98 13.64
C GLY A 68 21.40 -19.01 13.14
N ARG A 69 20.10 -18.67 13.16
CA ARG A 69 19.03 -19.53 12.63
C ARG A 69 19.08 -19.61 11.11
N SER A 70 19.38 -18.51 10.43
CA SER A 70 19.54 -18.50 8.96
C SER A 70 20.71 -19.34 8.50
N PHE A 71 21.84 -19.31 9.23
CA PHE A 71 22.99 -20.15 8.93
C PHE A 71 22.69 -21.64 9.14
N ARG A 72 22.06 -22.01 10.26
CA ARG A 72 21.62 -23.40 10.51
C ARG A 72 20.64 -23.90 9.45
N ARG A 73 19.69 -23.06 9.06
CA ARG A 73 18.75 -23.37 7.98
C ARG A 73 19.45 -23.56 6.63
N PHE A 74 20.46 -22.74 6.32
CA PHE A 74 21.29 -22.92 5.14
C PHE A 74 22.06 -24.26 5.14
N LEU A 75 22.42 -24.78 6.32
CA LEU A 75 23.00 -26.12 6.50
C LEU A 75 21.97 -27.27 6.39
N GLY A 76 20.69 -26.95 6.18
CA GLY A 76 19.62 -27.94 6.01
C GLY A 76 18.91 -28.34 7.31
N GLU A 77 19.16 -27.64 8.42
CA GLU A 77 18.40 -27.85 9.65
C GLU A 77 17.01 -27.21 9.59
N GLU A 78 16.00 -27.89 10.14
CA GLU A 78 14.70 -27.28 10.38
C GLU A 78 14.77 -26.43 11.65
N VAL A 79 14.61 -25.12 11.48
CA VAL A 79 14.70 -24.15 12.58
C VAL A 79 13.48 -23.23 12.52
N GLU A 80 12.84 -23.00 13.67
CA GLU A 80 11.73 -22.05 13.76
C GLU A 80 12.19 -20.63 13.45
N PRO A 81 11.40 -19.83 12.69
CA PRO A 81 11.73 -18.44 12.41
C PRO A 81 11.79 -17.61 13.69
N VAL A 82 12.66 -16.59 13.70
CA VAL A 82 12.73 -15.60 14.78
C VAL A 82 11.49 -14.72 14.79
N ALA A 83 11.00 -14.36 13.60
CA ALA A 83 9.82 -13.53 13.42
C ALA A 83 8.89 -14.09 12.34
N VAL A 84 7.61 -14.20 12.65
CA VAL A 84 6.53 -14.55 11.70
C VAL A 84 5.65 -13.32 11.43
N PRO A 85 5.09 -13.15 10.23
CA PRO A 85 4.14 -12.06 9.97
C PRO A 85 2.92 -12.11 10.90
N GLU A 86 2.33 -10.96 11.19
CA GLU A 86 1.07 -10.89 11.94
C GLU A 86 -0.08 -11.54 11.16
N PRO A 87 -1.09 -12.11 11.86
CA PRO A 87 -2.29 -12.61 11.22
C PRO A 87 -2.96 -11.51 10.37
N GLY A 88 -3.10 -11.77 9.06
CA GLY A 88 -3.70 -10.83 8.11
C GLY A 88 -2.70 -10.01 7.28
N ASP A 89 -1.39 -10.10 7.55
CA ASP A 89 -0.38 -9.50 6.68
C ASP A 89 -0.22 -10.28 5.37
N ASN A 90 -0.96 -9.84 4.36
CA ASN A 90 -0.99 -10.49 3.04
C ASN A 90 0.30 -10.26 2.21
N ARG A 91 1.20 -9.39 2.64
CA ARG A 91 2.44 -9.08 1.89
C ARG A 91 3.37 -10.28 1.78
N PHE A 92 3.31 -11.18 2.77
CA PHE A 92 4.20 -12.33 2.90
C PHE A 92 3.47 -13.67 2.68
N LYS A 93 2.37 -13.66 1.90
CA LYS A 93 1.52 -14.83 1.68
C LYS A 93 2.12 -15.86 0.72
N ASP A 94 2.93 -15.44 -0.26
CA ASP A 94 3.58 -16.37 -1.18
C ASP A 94 4.54 -17.31 -0.42
N PRO A 95 4.49 -18.64 -0.66
CA PRO A 95 5.34 -19.60 0.05
C PRO A 95 6.83 -19.33 -0.05
N ASP A 96 7.32 -18.69 -1.12
CA ASP A 96 8.74 -18.41 -1.33
C ASP A 96 9.29 -17.40 -0.31
N TRP A 97 8.42 -16.60 0.32
CA TRP A 97 8.79 -15.77 1.47
C TRP A 97 9.25 -16.58 2.67
N SER A 98 8.80 -17.82 2.80
CA SER A 98 9.17 -18.73 3.88
C SER A 98 10.07 -19.84 3.41
N ASN A 99 10.01 -20.27 2.15
CA ASN A 99 10.84 -21.36 1.61
C ASN A 99 12.22 -20.88 1.14
N GLY A 100 12.32 -19.68 0.57
CA GLY A 100 13.57 -19.13 0.06
C GLY A 100 14.41 -18.50 1.17
N GLN A 101 15.62 -19.01 1.42
CA GLN A 101 16.53 -18.52 2.46
C GLN A 101 16.78 -17.00 2.42
N PHE A 102 16.97 -16.46 1.22
CA PHE A 102 17.21 -15.02 1.02
C PHE A 102 15.97 -14.18 1.36
N PHE A 103 14.80 -14.56 0.85
CA PHE A 103 13.56 -13.83 1.07
C PHE A 103 13.08 -13.94 2.52
N ASP A 104 13.24 -15.12 3.13
CA ASP A 104 12.92 -15.36 4.52
C ASP A 104 13.79 -14.50 5.45
N PHE A 105 15.09 -14.39 5.18
CA PHE A 105 15.98 -13.50 5.94
C PHE A 105 15.52 -12.05 5.90
N TRP A 106 15.25 -11.50 4.70
CA TRP A 106 14.82 -10.11 4.56
C TRP A 106 13.44 -9.85 5.15
N LYS A 107 12.50 -10.78 5.02
CA LYS A 107 11.20 -10.74 5.69
C LYS A 107 11.39 -10.66 7.21
N GLN A 108 12.17 -11.57 7.79
CA GLN A 108 12.40 -11.60 9.23
C GLN A 108 13.14 -10.36 9.74
N ALA A 109 14.17 -9.88 9.02
CA ALA A 109 14.87 -8.64 9.36
C ALA A 109 13.94 -7.44 9.37
N TYR A 110 13.03 -7.36 8.40
CA TYR A 110 11.99 -6.33 8.34
C TYR A 110 11.03 -6.41 9.53
N LEU A 111 10.53 -7.61 9.86
CA LEU A 111 9.58 -7.81 10.97
C LEU A 111 10.22 -7.49 12.32
N ILE A 112 11.46 -7.93 12.55
CA ILE A 112 12.24 -7.64 13.77
C ILE A 112 12.38 -6.12 13.92
N THR A 113 12.83 -5.43 12.87
CA THR A 113 13.04 -3.97 12.91
C THR A 113 11.73 -3.22 13.10
N SER A 114 10.67 -3.64 12.43
CA SER A 114 9.36 -2.98 12.49
C SER A 114 8.77 -3.09 13.88
N ARG A 115 8.75 -4.31 14.45
CA ARG A 115 8.27 -4.54 15.82
C ARG A 115 9.08 -3.76 16.84
N TRP A 116 10.41 -3.84 16.76
CA TRP A 116 11.28 -3.09 17.65
C TRP A 116 11.00 -1.58 17.62
N ALA A 117 10.89 -0.99 16.42
CA ALA A 117 10.64 0.45 16.28
C ALA A 117 9.23 0.83 16.77
N GLU A 118 8.22 0.01 16.48
CA GLU A 118 6.86 0.21 16.97
C GLU A 118 6.80 0.12 18.50
N ASP A 119 7.40 -0.90 19.10
CA ASP A 119 7.41 -1.12 20.54
C ASP A 119 8.16 0.00 21.27
N LEU A 120 9.31 0.43 20.73
CA LEU A 120 10.06 1.58 21.22
C LEU A 120 9.16 2.83 21.26
N THR A 121 8.40 3.05 20.19
CA THR A 121 7.52 4.23 20.08
C THR A 121 6.26 4.10 20.94
N ARG A 122 5.67 2.92 21.08
CA ARG A 122 4.51 2.63 21.95
C ARG A 122 4.85 2.78 23.43
N ASN A 123 6.03 2.33 23.82
CA ASN A 123 6.50 2.32 25.21
C ASN A 123 7.23 3.61 25.62
N THR A 124 7.16 4.66 24.80
CA THR A 124 7.71 5.97 25.15
C THR A 124 6.83 6.65 26.19
N GLU A 125 7.28 6.59 27.44
CA GLU A 125 6.68 7.29 28.58
C GLU A 125 6.92 8.81 28.48
N GLY A 126 6.20 9.63 29.26
CA GLY A 126 6.43 11.08 29.30
C GLY A 126 6.06 11.89 28.05
N VAL A 127 5.66 11.24 26.95
CA VAL A 127 5.09 11.87 25.75
C VAL A 127 3.57 11.74 25.78
N ASP A 128 2.87 12.81 25.39
CA ASP A 128 1.40 12.81 25.35
C ASP A 128 0.87 11.81 24.31
N GLU A 129 -0.32 11.27 24.58
CA GLU A 129 -0.91 10.20 23.77
C GLU A 129 -1.15 10.61 22.32
N LYS A 130 -1.47 11.89 22.06
CA LYS A 130 -1.72 12.40 20.71
C LYS A 130 -0.42 12.42 19.89
N THR A 131 0.67 12.88 20.48
CA THR A 131 1.99 12.88 19.87
C THR A 131 2.48 11.45 19.62
N ARG A 132 2.29 10.53 20.58
CA ARG A 132 2.66 9.13 20.42
C ARG A 132 1.90 8.45 19.27
N LYS A 133 0.58 8.63 19.18
CA LYS A 133 -0.22 8.11 18.06
C LYS A 133 0.20 8.68 16.71
N ARG A 134 0.55 9.97 16.67
CA ARG A 134 1.04 10.60 15.43
C ARG A 134 2.41 10.07 15.02
N ALA A 135 3.32 9.89 15.98
CA ALA A 135 4.62 9.28 15.71
C ALA A 135 4.47 7.83 15.20
N LEU A 136 3.59 7.04 15.82
CA LEU A 136 3.28 5.68 15.34
C LEU A 136 2.69 5.68 13.93
N PHE A 137 1.80 6.61 13.61
CA PHE A 137 1.25 6.75 12.27
C PHE A 137 2.36 6.96 11.23
N TYR A 138 3.23 7.95 11.43
CA TYR A 138 4.30 8.23 10.48
C TYR A 138 5.36 7.12 10.44
N LEU A 139 5.71 6.53 11.59
CA LEU A 139 6.61 5.39 11.66
C LEU A 139 6.07 4.22 10.84
N ASN A 140 4.79 3.87 11.00
CA ASN A 140 4.16 2.78 10.27
C ASN A 140 4.16 3.04 8.76
N GLN A 141 3.95 4.28 8.32
CA GLN A 141 4.07 4.64 6.90
C GLN A 141 5.50 4.45 6.38
N MET A 142 6.52 4.86 7.15
CA MET A 142 7.93 4.68 6.79
C MET A 142 8.31 3.19 6.74
N LEU A 143 7.92 2.41 7.75
CA LEU A 143 8.16 0.97 7.80
C LEU A 143 7.42 0.26 6.67
N ALA A 144 6.17 0.62 6.40
CA ALA A 144 5.40 0.06 5.29
C ALA A 144 6.09 0.33 3.95
N ALA A 145 6.62 1.54 3.74
CA ALA A 145 7.38 1.90 2.54
C ALA A 145 8.70 1.12 2.42
N ALA A 146 9.38 0.87 3.54
CA ALA A 146 10.63 0.10 3.60
C ALA A 146 10.44 -1.43 3.52
N SER A 147 9.19 -1.92 3.44
CA SER A 147 8.90 -3.34 3.34
C SER A 147 9.61 -3.99 2.15
N PRO A 148 10.25 -5.16 2.31
CA PRO A 148 10.93 -5.86 1.21
C PRO A 148 9.96 -6.29 0.10
N SER A 149 8.66 -6.35 0.38
CA SER A 149 7.62 -6.61 -0.63
C SER A 149 7.53 -5.52 -1.71
N ASN A 150 8.01 -4.31 -1.43
CA ASN A 150 7.88 -3.16 -2.32
C ASN A 150 9.01 -3.06 -3.35
N PHE A 151 10.08 -3.84 -3.20
CA PHE A 151 11.24 -3.76 -4.07
C PHE A 151 11.34 -5.01 -4.95
N PRO A 152 11.52 -4.85 -6.28
CA PRO A 152 11.55 -5.98 -7.22
C PRO A 152 12.58 -7.07 -6.89
N LEU A 153 13.73 -6.69 -6.33
CA LEU A 153 14.83 -7.62 -6.05
C LEU A 153 14.62 -8.45 -4.77
N THR A 154 13.77 -7.97 -3.86
CA THR A 154 13.51 -8.63 -2.57
C THR A 154 12.12 -9.25 -2.52
N ASN A 155 11.34 -9.17 -3.60
CA ASN A 155 10.02 -9.78 -3.71
C ASN A 155 10.11 -11.07 -4.56
N PRO A 156 9.85 -12.26 -3.98
CA PRO A 156 10.01 -13.53 -4.68
C PRO A 156 9.09 -13.67 -5.90
N GLU A 157 7.85 -13.17 -5.82
CA GLU A 157 6.89 -13.23 -6.92
C GLU A 157 7.38 -12.40 -8.11
N VAL A 158 7.92 -11.21 -7.83
CA VAL A 158 8.47 -10.33 -8.86
C VAL A 158 9.73 -10.93 -9.47
N VAL A 159 10.66 -11.44 -8.65
CA VAL A 159 11.89 -12.10 -9.16
C VAL A 159 11.53 -13.29 -10.06
N ARG A 160 10.65 -14.18 -9.57
CA ARG A 160 10.19 -15.37 -10.30
C ARG A 160 9.53 -15.00 -11.63
N THR A 161 8.63 -14.03 -11.62
CA THR A 161 7.96 -13.54 -12.83
C THR A 161 8.93 -12.86 -13.79
N THR A 162 9.89 -12.09 -13.27
CA THR A 162 10.92 -11.42 -14.07
C THR A 162 11.79 -12.44 -14.80
N LEU A 163 12.19 -13.51 -14.11
CA LEU A 163 12.94 -14.60 -14.74
C LEU A 163 12.10 -15.34 -15.78
N ALA A 164 10.84 -15.68 -15.45
CA ALA A 164 9.95 -16.41 -16.36
C ALA A 164 9.59 -15.62 -17.64
N THR A 165 9.54 -14.29 -17.53
CA THR A 165 9.15 -13.40 -18.64
C THR A 165 10.34 -12.69 -19.29
N ASN A 166 11.59 -13.04 -18.95
CA ASN A 166 12.80 -12.35 -19.42
C ASN A 166 12.73 -10.82 -19.20
N ALA A 167 12.23 -10.40 -18.04
CA ALA A 167 12.00 -9.02 -17.60
C ALA A 167 10.92 -8.23 -18.38
N GLU A 168 10.11 -8.89 -19.20
CA GLU A 168 8.99 -8.25 -19.90
C GLU A 168 7.96 -7.65 -18.94
N ASN A 169 7.68 -8.31 -17.81
CA ASN A 169 6.80 -7.79 -16.76
C ASN A 169 7.22 -6.38 -16.26
N LEU A 170 8.53 -6.12 -16.13
CA LEU A 170 9.05 -4.82 -15.68
C LEU A 170 8.89 -3.75 -16.77
N VAL A 171 9.07 -4.13 -18.04
CA VAL A 171 8.88 -3.23 -19.18
C VAL A 171 7.41 -2.82 -19.29
N GLN A 172 6.49 -3.78 -19.19
CA GLN A 172 5.05 -3.52 -19.18
C GLN A 172 4.64 -2.66 -18.00
N GLY A 173 5.08 -3.00 -16.78
CA GLY A 173 4.79 -2.20 -15.58
C GLY A 173 5.27 -0.75 -15.70
N MET A 174 6.46 -0.52 -16.24
CA MET A 174 6.96 0.84 -16.48
C MET A 174 6.16 1.57 -17.57
N THR A 175 5.68 0.85 -18.59
CA THR A 175 4.85 1.43 -19.66
C THR A 175 3.51 1.89 -19.09
N HIS A 176 2.84 1.05 -18.29
CA HIS A 176 1.63 1.43 -17.56
C HIS A 176 1.88 2.61 -16.61
N PHE A 177 3.00 2.64 -15.90
CA PHE A 177 3.33 3.74 -15.01
C PHE A 177 3.51 5.06 -15.76
N VAL A 178 4.15 5.06 -16.92
CA VAL A 178 4.31 6.25 -17.77
C VAL A 178 2.95 6.72 -18.31
N GLU A 179 2.09 5.81 -18.75
CA GLU A 179 0.73 6.13 -19.21
C GLU A 179 -0.13 6.73 -18.09
N ASP A 180 -0.10 6.11 -16.91
CA ASP A 180 -0.78 6.62 -15.71
C ASP A 180 -0.26 7.99 -15.33
N LEU A 181 1.06 8.20 -15.37
CA LEU A 181 1.65 9.51 -15.20
C LEU A 181 1.02 10.46 -16.22
N GLN A 182 1.13 10.23 -17.52
CA GLN A 182 0.62 11.14 -18.56
C GLN A 182 -0.88 11.52 -18.39
N GLN A 183 -1.71 10.59 -17.94
CA GLN A 183 -3.14 10.85 -17.71
C GLN A 183 -3.45 11.55 -16.38
N SER A 184 -2.52 11.51 -15.43
CA SER A 184 -2.66 12.14 -14.12
C SER A 184 -2.48 13.66 -14.23
N LYS A 185 -3.26 14.41 -13.42
CA LYS A 185 -3.13 15.86 -13.28
C LYS A 185 -2.23 16.19 -12.07
N GLU A 186 -2.76 16.86 -11.05
CA GLU A 186 -2.03 17.22 -9.83
C GLU A 186 -1.73 16.00 -8.93
N LEU A 187 -2.64 15.01 -8.93
CA LEU A 187 -2.48 13.75 -8.20
C LEU A 187 -2.29 12.59 -9.16
N LEU A 188 -1.43 11.64 -8.78
CA LEU A 188 -1.24 10.39 -9.50
C LEU A 188 -2.56 9.61 -9.51
N ARG A 189 -3.12 9.42 -10.70
CA ARG A 189 -4.29 8.59 -10.98
C ARG A 189 -3.79 7.26 -11.54
N ILE A 190 -3.79 6.25 -10.68
CA ILE A 190 -3.45 4.88 -11.06
C ILE A 190 -4.65 4.26 -11.78
N SER A 191 -4.46 3.78 -13.00
CA SER A 191 -5.53 3.13 -13.75
C SER A 191 -5.78 1.74 -13.18
N GLN A 192 -6.99 1.50 -12.68
CA GLN A 192 -7.39 0.18 -12.15
C GLN A 192 -8.17 -0.66 -13.16
N THR A 193 -8.78 -0.02 -14.15
CA THR A 193 -9.58 -0.67 -15.19
C THR A 193 -9.52 0.14 -16.48
N ASP A 194 -9.76 -0.52 -17.60
CA ASP A 194 -9.99 0.16 -18.87
C ASP A 194 -11.32 0.94 -18.82
N LEU A 195 -11.23 2.27 -18.82
CA LEU A 195 -12.40 3.16 -18.80
C LEU A 195 -13.13 3.18 -20.14
N SER A 196 -12.47 2.80 -21.24
CA SER A 196 -13.09 2.74 -22.57
C SER A 196 -13.94 1.48 -22.77
N ALA A 197 -13.77 0.47 -21.90
CA ALA A 197 -14.55 -0.76 -21.93
C ALA A 197 -16.01 -0.55 -21.51
N PHE A 198 -16.33 0.53 -20.78
CA PHE A 198 -17.66 0.77 -20.22
C PHE A 198 -18.42 1.86 -20.96
N GLU A 199 -19.65 1.54 -21.35
CA GLU A 199 -20.59 2.45 -21.99
C GLU A 199 -21.94 2.36 -21.29
N ILE A 200 -22.36 3.50 -20.71
CA ILE A 200 -23.63 3.63 -19.98
C ILE A 200 -24.78 3.38 -20.95
N GLY A 201 -25.71 2.51 -20.55
CA GLY A 201 -26.84 2.08 -21.35
C GLY A 201 -26.55 0.92 -22.31
N ARG A 202 -25.27 0.53 -22.52
CA ARG A 202 -24.90 -0.61 -23.37
C ARG A 202 -24.41 -1.82 -22.58
N ASN A 203 -23.46 -1.61 -21.68
CA ASN A 203 -22.91 -2.67 -20.82
C ASN A 203 -22.78 -2.24 -19.34
N LEU A 204 -23.24 -1.02 -19.02
CA LEU A 204 -23.39 -0.52 -17.66
C LEU A 204 -24.76 0.14 -17.52
N ALA A 205 -25.44 -0.02 -16.38
CA ALA A 205 -26.80 0.53 -16.16
C ALA A 205 -27.82 0.12 -17.24
N VAL A 206 -27.85 -1.19 -17.58
CA VAL A 206 -28.63 -1.74 -18.70
C VAL A 206 -29.99 -2.31 -18.33
N THR A 207 -30.38 -2.22 -17.04
CA THR A 207 -31.69 -2.71 -16.59
C THR A 207 -32.78 -1.95 -17.33
N GLN A 208 -33.62 -2.70 -18.05
CA GLN A 208 -34.67 -2.13 -18.89
C GLN A 208 -35.61 -1.26 -18.05
N GLY A 209 -35.81 -0.02 -18.48
CA GLY A 209 -36.61 0.96 -17.76
C GLY A 209 -36.85 2.20 -18.60
N LYS A 210 -37.66 3.11 -18.06
CA LYS A 210 -38.04 4.37 -18.74
C LYS A 210 -38.02 5.51 -17.75
N VAL A 211 -37.61 6.69 -18.21
CA VAL A 211 -37.80 7.93 -17.45
C VAL A 211 -39.27 8.30 -17.52
N VAL A 212 -39.95 8.30 -16.37
CA VAL A 212 -41.39 8.59 -16.26
C VAL A 212 -41.69 9.97 -15.66
N PHE A 213 -40.69 10.61 -15.07
CA PHE A 213 -40.76 11.98 -14.58
C PHE A 213 -39.37 12.63 -14.65
N GLN A 214 -39.32 13.92 -14.95
CA GLN A 214 -38.09 14.70 -14.99
C GLN A 214 -38.35 16.14 -14.56
N ASN A 215 -37.45 16.70 -13.74
CA ASN A 215 -37.38 18.12 -13.43
C ASN A 215 -35.92 18.59 -13.40
N GLU A 216 -35.67 19.79 -12.86
CA GLU A 216 -34.31 20.38 -12.77
C GLU A 216 -33.35 19.59 -11.86
N LEU A 217 -33.88 18.78 -10.94
CA LEU A 217 -33.10 18.07 -9.94
C LEU A 217 -32.95 16.57 -10.22
N ILE A 218 -34.01 15.92 -10.72
CA ILE A 218 -34.08 14.46 -10.82
C ILE A 218 -34.66 13.99 -12.15
N GLN A 219 -34.30 12.75 -12.48
CA GLN A 219 -35.05 11.88 -13.39
C GLN A 219 -35.53 10.66 -12.59
N LEU A 220 -36.83 10.36 -12.65
CA LEU A 220 -37.41 9.18 -12.04
C LEU A 220 -37.47 8.06 -13.08
N ILE A 221 -36.76 6.97 -12.81
CA ILE A 221 -36.71 5.78 -13.67
C ILE A 221 -37.68 4.74 -13.12
N GLN A 222 -38.61 4.29 -13.95
CA GLN A 222 -39.42 3.10 -13.69
C GLN A 222 -38.85 1.92 -14.47
N TYR A 223 -38.34 0.91 -13.76
CA TYR A 223 -37.84 -0.32 -14.37
C TYR A 223 -38.98 -1.21 -14.89
N ALA A 224 -38.73 -1.91 -15.98
CA ALA A 224 -39.66 -2.86 -16.56
C ALA A 224 -39.78 -4.09 -15.65
N PRO A 225 -41.00 -4.61 -15.42
CA PRO A 225 -41.16 -5.84 -14.64
C PRO A 225 -40.52 -7.02 -15.36
N THR A 226 -39.84 -7.88 -14.60
CA THR A 226 -39.21 -9.12 -15.09
C THR A 226 -40.04 -10.36 -14.74
N THR A 227 -41.19 -10.18 -14.09
CA THR A 227 -42.12 -11.22 -13.62
C THR A 227 -43.54 -10.92 -14.10
N GLY A 228 -44.41 -11.95 -14.08
CA GLY A 228 -45.81 -11.79 -14.44
C GLY A 228 -46.63 -11.00 -13.41
N GLU A 229 -46.29 -11.14 -12.12
CA GLU A 229 -46.91 -10.41 -11.02
C GLU A 229 -45.83 -9.69 -10.19
N VAL A 230 -46.21 -8.56 -9.58
CA VAL A 230 -45.35 -7.76 -8.69
C VAL A 230 -46.12 -7.42 -7.41
N TYR A 231 -45.41 -7.04 -6.35
CA TYR A 231 -46.03 -6.55 -5.13
C TYR A 231 -46.80 -5.25 -5.38
N GLU A 232 -47.93 -5.08 -4.69
CA GLU A 232 -48.79 -3.90 -4.81
C GLU A 232 -48.07 -2.60 -4.39
N ARG A 233 -47.20 -2.67 -3.37
CA ARG A 233 -46.43 -1.51 -2.90
C ARG A 233 -45.12 -1.38 -3.68
N PRO A 234 -44.85 -0.23 -4.32
CA PRO A 234 -43.60 -0.01 -5.04
C PRO A 234 -42.41 0.19 -4.09
N LEU A 235 -41.21 -0.17 -4.56
CA LEU A 235 -39.95 0.18 -3.93
C LEU A 235 -39.39 1.44 -4.59
N LEU A 236 -39.16 2.49 -3.80
CA LEU A 236 -38.47 3.70 -4.24
C LEU A 236 -37.01 3.67 -3.76
N ILE A 237 -36.07 3.76 -4.70
CA ILE A 237 -34.63 3.82 -4.41
C ILE A 237 -34.17 5.27 -4.54
N VAL A 238 -33.57 5.81 -3.48
CA VAL A 238 -32.99 7.16 -3.46
C VAL A 238 -31.47 7.05 -3.36
N PRO A 239 -30.73 7.14 -4.48
CA PRO A 239 -29.28 6.99 -4.49
C PRO A 239 -28.58 8.18 -3.80
N PRO A 240 -27.32 8.01 -3.36
CA PRO A 240 -26.50 9.14 -2.93
C PRO A 240 -26.25 10.10 -4.10
N TRP A 241 -26.07 11.39 -3.79
CA TRP A 241 -25.89 12.46 -4.76
C TRP A 241 -24.40 12.81 -5.04
N ILE A 242 -23.48 12.20 -4.27
CA ILE A 242 -22.03 12.39 -4.45
C ILE A 242 -21.54 11.61 -5.68
N ASN A 243 -22.07 10.39 -5.87
CA ASN A 243 -21.76 9.51 -6.99
C ASN A 243 -23.02 9.27 -7.84
N LYS A 244 -22.87 8.62 -8.99
CA LYS A 244 -23.99 8.31 -9.88
C LYS A 244 -24.80 7.10 -9.37
N TYR A 245 -26.09 7.06 -9.69
CA TYR A 245 -27.04 6.06 -9.17
C TYR A 245 -26.70 4.60 -9.48
N TYR A 246 -25.98 4.34 -10.58
CA TYR A 246 -25.65 2.99 -11.05
C TYR A 246 -24.40 2.39 -10.38
N ILE A 247 -23.93 3.02 -9.29
CA ILE A 247 -22.85 2.53 -8.43
C ILE A 247 -23.42 1.86 -7.15
N LEU A 248 -24.75 1.79 -7.03
CA LEU A 248 -25.46 1.08 -5.94
C LEU A 248 -25.21 -0.43 -5.98
#